data_AF-A0A0B2APT9-F1
#
_entry.id   AF-A0A0B2APT9-F1
#
_cell.length_a   1.000
_cell.length_b   1.000
_cell.length_c   1.000
_cell.angle_alpha   90.00
_cell.angle_beta   90.00
_cell.angle_gamma   90.00
#
_symmetry.space_group_name_H-M   'P 1'
#
loop_
_entity.id
_entity.type
_entity.pdbx_description
1 polymer ?
#
loop_
_entity_poly.entity_id
_entity_poly.type
_entity_poly.pdbx_seq_one_letter_code
_entity_poly.pdbx_strand_id
1 'polypeptide(L)'
;MSKTPAQRLRKHGERAAVAPSEQHSGQRPPARQGAGAPAGQPMRPAQPGEGNPKLIIIAALGATLFMFWYFHLLTLTQMTQLSNGLAMPDSLIGGFSGGYLQQLRDVLNSDALGQLSYVHKTAGTIFVVVFGLTFLLVFGTWAKSRAVRWAGFAGVLLFAVVSISGQIAIDGALGSHTFSAGLATLASVLVVLGWVLLILLALGGGAVALLSWRQKKAVQPADA
;
A
#
# COMPACT_ATOMS: atom_id res chain seq x y z
N MET A 1 26.49 -31.70 41.23
CA MET A 1 25.55 -31.55 42.37
C MET A 1 25.91 -30.28 43.13
N SER A 2 25.16 -29.20 42.92
CA SER A 2 25.43 -27.86 43.47
C SER A 2 24.93 -27.75 44.92
N LYS A 3 25.74 -27.13 45.79
CA LYS A 3 25.44 -26.94 47.22
C LYS A 3 24.28 -25.97 47.40
N THR A 4 23.34 -26.31 48.28
CA THR A 4 22.09 -25.56 48.48
C THR A 4 22.30 -24.24 49.24
N PRO A 5 21.39 -23.26 49.09
CA PRO A 5 21.51 -21.92 49.68
C PRO A 5 21.70 -21.93 51.21
N ALA A 6 21.12 -22.92 51.90
CA ALA A 6 21.24 -23.09 53.34
C ALA A 6 22.68 -23.40 53.82
N GLN A 7 23.52 -24.02 52.97
CA GLN A 7 24.93 -24.27 53.28
C GLN A 7 25.83 -23.03 53.12
N ARG A 8 25.39 -22.02 52.35
CA ARG A 8 26.16 -20.78 52.16
C ARG A 8 25.96 -19.80 53.32
N LEU A 9 24.75 -19.75 53.90
CA LEU A 9 24.45 -18.93 55.07
C LEU A 9 25.14 -19.41 56.35
N ARG A 10 25.40 -20.72 56.52
CA ARG A 10 26.13 -21.24 57.69
C ARG A 10 27.65 -20.99 57.68
N LYS A 11 28.23 -20.61 56.54
CA LYS A 11 29.69 -20.42 56.39
C LYS A 11 30.14 -18.95 56.40
N HIS A 12 29.26 -18.01 56.06
CA HIS A 12 29.59 -16.59 55.94
C HIS A 12 28.49 -15.70 56.55
N GLY A 13 28.20 -15.90 57.85
CA GLY A 13 27.24 -15.06 58.58
C GLY A 13 27.48 -13.55 58.38
N GLU A 14 26.40 -12.76 58.45
CA GLU A 14 26.23 -11.28 58.46
C GLU A 14 27.16 -10.31 57.68
N ARG A 15 28.23 -10.76 57.01
CA ARG A 15 29.20 -9.92 56.28
C ARG A 15 29.11 -10.01 54.76
N ALA A 16 27.96 -10.40 54.20
CA ALA A 16 27.69 -10.29 52.76
C ALA A 16 27.23 -8.88 52.33
N ALA A 17 27.28 -7.91 53.23
CA ALA A 17 27.08 -6.50 52.93
C ALA A 17 28.45 -5.81 52.75
N VAL A 18 28.65 -5.24 51.55
CA VAL A 18 29.62 -4.20 51.17
C VAL A 18 31.06 -4.64 50.78
N ALA A 19 31.45 -4.25 49.56
CA ALA A 19 32.73 -4.46 48.85
C ALA A 19 33.88 -3.52 49.35
N PRO A 20 35.17 -3.58 48.89
CA PRO A 20 35.57 -3.08 47.55
C PRO A 20 36.90 -3.60 46.89
N SER A 21 37.01 -3.37 45.57
CA SER A 21 38.16 -2.85 44.75
C SER A 21 39.50 -3.60 44.47
N GLU A 22 39.83 -3.68 43.15
CA GLU A 22 41.16 -3.58 42.45
C GLU A 22 42.10 -4.83 42.44
N GLN A 23 42.87 -5.26 41.41
CA GLN A 23 43.47 -4.61 40.21
C GLN A 23 44.20 -5.65 39.26
N HIS A 24 44.56 -5.20 38.03
CA HIS A 24 45.45 -5.75 36.94
C HIS A 24 44.79 -6.57 35.79
N SER A 25 44.97 -6.29 34.48
CA SER A 25 45.84 -5.35 33.72
C SER A 25 45.45 -5.26 32.21
N GLY A 26 45.50 -4.07 31.60
CA GLY A 26 45.44 -3.85 30.13
C GLY A 26 45.21 -2.37 29.73
N GLN A 27 46.18 -1.74 29.05
CA GLN A 27 46.41 -0.28 28.88
C GLN A 27 45.54 0.51 27.85
N ARG A 28 45.40 1.85 28.11
CA ARG A 28 45.31 3.07 27.20
C ARG A 28 43.93 3.67 26.79
N PRO A 29 43.77 5.02 26.56
CA PRO A 29 43.94 6.21 27.45
C PRO A 29 42.71 7.20 27.40
N PRO A 30 42.74 8.45 27.96
CA PRO A 30 41.85 8.93 29.04
C PRO A 30 40.64 9.78 28.60
N ALA A 31 39.45 9.50 29.17
CA ALA A 31 38.33 10.44 29.14
C ALA A 31 38.57 11.57 30.16
N ARG A 32 38.87 12.77 29.66
CA ARG A 32 39.01 14.00 30.44
C ARG A 32 37.63 14.43 30.95
N GLN A 33 37.40 14.31 32.25
CA GLN A 33 36.27 14.95 32.91
C GLN A 33 36.52 16.45 33.06
N GLY A 34 35.45 17.24 32.89
CA GLY A 34 35.28 18.52 33.55
C GLY A 34 34.87 19.68 32.63
N ALA A 35 33.57 19.98 32.59
CA ALA A 35 33.04 21.32 32.90
C ALA A 35 31.51 21.37 32.74
N GLY A 36 30.81 21.42 33.88
CA GLY A 36 29.50 22.06 34.10
C GLY A 36 28.39 21.93 33.05
N ALA A 37 27.49 20.97 33.26
CA ALA A 37 26.09 21.11 32.83
C ALA A 37 25.20 20.92 34.07
N PRO A 38 24.26 21.84 34.37
CA PRO A 38 23.43 21.74 35.56
C PRO A 38 22.54 20.49 35.50
N ALA A 39 22.62 19.67 36.55
CA ALA A 39 21.73 18.54 36.78
C ALA A 39 20.31 19.08 36.99
N GLY A 40 19.39 18.75 36.07
CA GLY A 40 17.99 19.16 36.19
C GLY A 40 17.23 19.31 34.88
N GLN A 41 17.89 19.28 33.72
CA GLN A 41 17.18 19.20 32.44
C GLN A 41 16.88 17.72 32.16
N PRO A 42 15.60 17.27 32.09
CA PRO A 42 15.32 15.99 31.47
C PRO A 42 15.91 16.05 30.06
N MET A 43 16.81 15.12 29.76
CA MET A 43 17.29 14.92 28.41
C MET A 43 16.06 14.58 27.58
N ARG A 44 15.49 15.58 26.90
CA ARG A 44 14.48 15.36 25.87
C ARG A 44 15.19 14.54 24.80
N PRO A 45 14.87 13.25 24.61
CA PRO A 45 15.22 12.66 23.35
C PRO A 45 14.34 13.40 22.34
N ALA A 46 14.94 14.24 21.50
CA ALA A 46 14.35 14.44 20.19
C ALA A 46 14.34 13.05 19.54
N GLN A 47 13.21 12.35 19.63
CA GLN A 47 13.05 11.04 19.03
C GLN A 47 13.15 11.23 17.51
N PRO A 48 14.05 10.52 16.82
CA PRO A 48 14.11 10.59 15.37
C PRO A 48 12.77 10.13 14.76
N GLY A 49 12.00 11.08 14.19
CA GLY A 49 10.90 10.82 13.25
C GLY A 49 9.49 10.77 13.82
N GLU A 50 8.98 11.87 14.40
CA GLU A 50 7.55 12.09 14.70
C GLU A 50 6.68 12.24 13.42
N GLY A 51 6.84 11.35 12.44
CA GLY A 51 5.95 11.29 11.28
C GLY A 51 4.66 10.58 11.65
N ASN A 52 3.51 11.27 11.60
CA ASN A 52 2.22 10.62 11.79
C ASN A 52 1.95 9.67 10.61
N PRO A 53 1.97 8.34 10.80
CA PRO A 53 1.81 7.37 9.70
C PRO A 53 0.48 7.53 8.96
N LYS A 54 -0.52 8.15 9.59
CA LYS A 54 -1.79 8.49 8.93
C LYS A 54 -1.64 9.54 7.83
N LEU A 55 -0.70 10.48 7.96
CA LEU A 55 -0.46 11.50 6.93
C LEU A 55 0.02 10.85 5.62
N ILE A 56 0.88 9.83 5.72
CA ILE A 56 1.33 9.06 4.55
C ILE A 56 0.14 8.35 3.89
N ILE A 57 -0.73 7.71 4.67
CA ILE A 57 -1.92 7.03 4.13
C ILE A 57 -2.87 8.03 3.46
N ILE A 58 -3.10 9.20 4.07
CA ILE A 58 -3.96 10.25 3.49
C ILE A 58 -3.35 10.78 2.18
N ALA A 59 -2.06 11.05 2.15
CA ALA A 59 -1.37 11.46 0.93
C ALA A 59 -1.45 10.39 -0.16
N ALA A 60 -1.28 9.12 0.20
CA ALA A 60 -1.41 7.98 -0.72
C ALA A 60 -2.83 7.80 -1.26
N LEU A 61 -3.86 8.00 -0.42
CA LEU A 61 -5.27 8.03 -0.84
C LEU A 61 -5.53 9.20 -1.80
N GLY A 62 -4.97 10.38 -1.52
CA GLY A 62 -5.05 11.54 -2.41
C GLY A 62 -4.40 11.27 -3.78
N ALA A 63 -3.20 10.69 -3.79
CA ALA A 63 -2.51 10.28 -5.01
C ALA A 63 -3.30 9.22 -5.79
N THR A 64 -3.90 8.25 -5.09
CA THR A 64 -4.76 7.22 -5.70
C THR A 64 -6.00 7.83 -6.34
N LEU A 65 -6.68 8.75 -5.65
CA LEU A 65 -7.85 9.44 -6.18
C LEU A 65 -7.49 10.32 -7.39
N PHE A 66 -6.37 11.04 -7.31
CA PHE A 66 -5.84 11.81 -8.43
C PHE A 66 -5.53 10.92 -9.64
N MET A 67 -4.86 9.79 -9.44
CA MET A 67 -4.55 8.85 -10.52
C MET A 67 -5.80 8.19 -11.09
N PHE A 68 -6.78 7.86 -10.25
CA PHE A 68 -8.07 7.36 -10.70
C PHE A 68 -8.75 8.37 -11.64
N TRP A 69 -8.85 9.63 -11.20
CA TRP A 69 -9.41 10.72 -11.99
C TRP A 69 -8.63 10.92 -13.30
N TYR A 70 -7.31 11.04 -13.21
CA TYR A 70 -6.42 11.28 -14.34
C TYR A 70 -6.55 10.19 -15.41
N PHE A 71 -6.49 8.92 -15.02
CA PHE A 71 -6.59 7.82 -15.98
C PHE A 71 -8.02 7.65 -16.49
N HIS A 72 -9.01 7.44 -15.62
CA HIS A 72 -10.35 7.03 -16.05
C HIS A 72 -11.23 8.16 -16.57
N LEU A 73 -11.10 9.36 -16.00
CA LEU A 73 -12.04 10.46 -16.26
C LEU A 73 -11.46 11.50 -17.22
N LEU A 74 -10.14 11.70 -17.20
CA LEU A 74 -9.48 12.64 -18.10
C LEU A 74 -8.88 11.94 -19.33
N THR A 75 -7.93 11.02 -19.13
CA THR A 75 -7.12 10.47 -20.23
C THR A 75 -7.95 9.59 -21.17
N LEU A 76 -8.74 8.66 -20.63
CA LEU A 76 -9.60 7.80 -21.44
C LEU A 76 -10.74 8.59 -22.11
N THR A 77 -11.25 9.65 -21.48
CA THR A 77 -12.24 10.53 -22.10
C THR A 77 -11.64 11.31 -23.27
N GLN A 78 -10.40 11.81 -23.15
CA GLN A 78 -9.71 12.47 -24.26
C GLN A 78 -9.49 11.54 -25.45
N MET A 79 -9.22 10.26 -25.20
CA MET A 79 -9.11 9.23 -26.25
C MET A 79 -10.40 9.06 -27.07
N THR A 80 -11.57 9.40 -26.53
CA THR A 80 -12.84 9.32 -27.30
C THR A 80 -12.85 10.25 -28.51
N GLN A 81 -12.03 11.31 -28.49
CA GLN A 81 -11.85 12.21 -29.63
C GLN A 81 -11.15 11.52 -30.81
N LEU A 82 -10.41 10.44 -30.54
CA LEU A 82 -9.70 9.64 -31.55
C LEU A 82 -10.53 8.47 -32.09
N SER A 83 -11.68 8.20 -31.48
CA SER A 83 -12.55 7.05 -31.78
C SER A 83 -13.95 7.45 -32.22
N ASN A 84 -14.13 8.66 -32.78
CA ASN A 84 -15.43 9.22 -33.16
C ASN A 84 -16.46 9.21 -32.01
N GLY A 85 -16.02 9.40 -30.77
CA GLY A 85 -16.87 9.43 -29.59
C GLY A 85 -17.12 8.07 -28.93
N LEU A 86 -16.55 6.97 -29.45
CA LEU A 86 -16.64 5.66 -28.80
C LEU A 86 -15.81 5.66 -27.51
N ALA A 87 -16.41 5.25 -26.39
CA ALA A 87 -15.70 5.14 -25.12
C ALA A 87 -14.57 4.10 -25.20
N MET A 88 -13.45 4.39 -24.54
CA MET A 88 -12.37 3.40 -24.43
C MET A 88 -12.84 2.19 -23.61
N PRO A 89 -12.35 0.97 -23.92
CA PRO A 89 -12.86 -0.26 -23.30
C PRO A 89 -12.75 -0.26 -21.77
N ASP A 90 -11.69 0.31 -21.21
CA ASP A 90 -11.44 0.39 -19.77
C ASP A 90 -12.47 1.23 -19.00
N SER A 91 -13.13 2.19 -19.68
CA SER A 91 -14.20 3.01 -19.08
C SER A 91 -15.54 2.27 -18.97
N LEU A 92 -15.68 1.10 -19.62
CA LEU A 92 -16.93 0.36 -19.69
C LEU A 92 -17.08 -0.59 -18.49
N ILE A 93 -17.66 -0.09 -17.40
CA ILE A 93 -17.85 -0.81 -16.13
C ILE A 93 -18.58 -2.15 -16.32
N GLY A 94 -19.53 -2.22 -17.26
CA GLY A 94 -20.30 -3.43 -17.59
C GLY A 94 -19.64 -4.34 -18.63
N GLY A 95 -18.43 -4.01 -19.09
CA GLY A 95 -17.76 -4.68 -20.20
C GLY A 95 -18.29 -4.24 -21.56
N PHE A 96 -17.92 -5.00 -22.58
CA PHE A 96 -18.24 -4.72 -23.98
C PHE A 96 -18.37 -6.02 -24.80
N SER A 97 -19.00 -5.92 -25.97
CA SER A 97 -19.09 -7.01 -26.94
C SER A 97 -17.89 -7.04 -27.89
N GLY A 98 -17.65 -8.19 -28.52
CA GLY A 98 -16.63 -8.30 -29.57
C GLY A 98 -16.90 -7.36 -30.76
N GLY A 99 -18.18 -7.19 -31.14
CA GLY A 99 -18.58 -6.26 -32.19
C GLY A 99 -18.27 -4.79 -31.85
N TYR A 100 -18.47 -4.38 -30.59
CA TYR A 100 -18.07 -3.05 -30.12
C TYR A 100 -16.57 -2.83 -30.27
N LEU A 101 -15.77 -3.80 -29.84
CA LEU A 101 -14.31 -3.69 -29.90
C LEU A 101 -13.79 -3.71 -31.35
N GLN A 102 -14.45 -4.48 -32.24
CA GLN A 102 -14.14 -4.47 -33.66
C GLN A 102 -14.49 -3.12 -34.30
N GLN A 103 -15.67 -2.56 -34.00
CA GLN A 103 -16.03 -1.21 -34.45
C GLN A 103 -15.03 -0.16 -33.98
N LEU A 104 -14.60 -0.24 -32.72
CA LEU A 104 -13.58 0.66 -32.17
C LEU A 104 -12.26 0.53 -32.93
N ARG A 105 -11.83 -0.71 -33.20
CA ARG A 105 -10.61 -1.01 -33.98
C ARG A 105 -10.68 -0.44 -35.40
N ASP A 106 -11.83 -0.47 -36.04
CA ASP A 106 -12.00 0.03 -37.41
C ASP A 106 -11.92 1.57 -37.49
N VAL A 107 -12.15 2.26 -36.37
CA VAL A 107 -12.04 3.73 -36.28
C VAL A 107 -10.66 4.19 -35.82
N LEU A 108 -10.00 3.42 -34.95
CA LEU A 108 -8.67 3.77 -34.43
C LEU A 108 -7.58 3.46 -35.46
N ASN A 109 -6.83 4.49 -35.84
CA ASN A 109 -5.62 4.33 -36.65
C ASN A 109 -4.43 3.80 -35.81
N SER A 110 -3.32 3.49 -36.47
CA SER A 110 -2.11 2.96 -35.82
C SER A 110 -1.58 3.85 -34.69
N ASP A 111 -1.66 5.17 -34.87
CA ASP A 111 -1.12 6.13 -33.92
C ASP A 111 -2.00 6.21 -32.67
N ALA A 112 -3.32 6.20 -32.84
CA ALA A 112 -4.27 6.16 -31.73
C ALA A 112 -4.18 4.85 -30.94
N LEU A 113 -3.99 3.71 -31.62
CA LEU A 113 -3.70 2.43 -30.97
C LEU A 113 -2.38 2.47 -30.19
N GLY A 114 -1.33 3.07 -30.77
CA GLY A 114 -0.05 3.29 -30.10
C GLY A 114 -0.19 4.19 -28.86
N GLN A 115 -1.00 5.25 -28.95
CA GLN A 115 -1.26 6.16 -27.85
C GLN A 115 -2.05 5.48 -26.73
N LEU A 116 -3.05 4.65 -27.05
CA LEU A 116 -3.79 3.86 -26.06
C LEU A 116 -2.85 2.87 -25.34
N SER A 117 -2.02 2.13 -26.07
CA SER A 117 -1.06 1.21 -25.45
C SER A 117 -0.03 1.95 -24.58
N TYR A 118 0.40 3.15 -24.99
CA TYR A 118 1.26 3.99 -24.16
C TYR A 118 0.55 4.42 -22.87
N VAL A 119 -0.71 4.83 -22.94
CA VAL A 119 -1.53 5.18 -21.78
C VAL A 119 -1.70 3.99 -20.82
N HIS A 120 -1.91 2.78 -21.33
CA HIS A 120 -1.96 1.56 -20.52
C HIS A 120 -0.63 1.30 -19.79
N LYS A 121 0.49 1.32 -20.53
CA LYS A 121 1.84 1.10 -19.95
C LYS A 121 2.26 2.16 -18.94
N THR A 122 1.69 3.37 -19.03
CA THR A 122 2.02 4.49 -18.15
C THR A 122 0.92 4.74 -17.13
N ALA A 123 -0.06 5.56 -17.46
CA ALA A 123 -1.14 5.97 -16.56
C ALA A 123 -1.89 4.79 -15.95
N GLY A 124 -2.24 3.79 -16.77
CA GLY A 124 -2.94 2.58 -16.32
C GLY A 124 -2.11 1.79 -15.29
N THR A 125 -0.85 1.52 -15.60
CA THR A 125 0.06 0.79 -14.70
C THR A 125 0.38 1.60 -13.44
N ILE A 126 0.65 2.90 -13.55
CA ILE A 126 0.92 3.78 -12.41
C ILE A 126 -0.30 3.81 -11.47
N PHE A 127 -1.52 3.94 -12.00
CA PHE A 127 -2.73 3.89 -11.20
C PHE A 127 -2.83 2.57 -10.42
N VAL A 128 -2.66 1.42 -11.09
CA VAL A 128 -2.73 0.09 -10.47
C VAL A 128 -1.71 -0.04 -9.33
N VAL A 129 -0.48 0.41 -9.55
CA VAL A 129 0.59 0.34 -8.53
C VAL A 129 0.30 1.28 -7.36
N VAL A 130 -0.06 2.53 -7.61
CA VAL A 130 -0.36 3.52 -6.57
C VAL A 130 -1.57 3.08 -5.75
N PHE A 131 -2.64 2.61 -6.40
CA PHE A 131 -3.80 2.03 -5.72
C PHE A 131 -3.38 0.84 -4.87
N GLY A 132 -2.61 -0.10 -5.44
CA GLY A 132 -2.18 -1.30 -4.73
C GLY A 132 -1.36 -0.99 -3.48
N LEU A 133 -0.33 -0.15 -3.60
CA LEU A 133 0.49 0.25 -2.46
C LEU A 133 -0.33 0.97 -1.39
N THR A 134 -1.25 1.86 -1.80
CA THR A 134 -2.14 2.58 -0.89
C THR A 134 -3.02 1.61 -0.11
N PHE A 135 -3.66 0.65 -0.78
CA PHE A 135 -4.57 -0.27 -0.12
C PHE A 135 -3.83 -1.34 0.71
N LEU A 136 -2.61 -1.72 0.35
CA LEU A 136 -1.72 -2.49 1.23
C LEU A 136 -1.44 -1.73 2.53
N LEU A 137 -1.19 -0.41 2.47
CA LEU A 137 -1.03 0.40 3.68
C LEU A 137 -2.34 0.50 4.48
N VAL A 138 -3.47 0.72 3.83
CA VAL A 138 -4.79 0.78 4.49
C VAL A 138 -5.09 -0.51 5.24
N PHE A 139 -5.02 -1.67 4.58
CA PHE A 139 -5.26 -2.95 5.25
C PHE A 139 -4.16 -3.29 6.26
N GLY A 140 -2.89 -2.97 5.97
CA GLY A 140 -1.77 -3.24 6.85
C GLY A 140 -1.83 -2.48 8.17
N THR A 141 -2.39 -1.27 8.16
CA THR A 141 -2.41 -0.36 9.32
C THR A 141 -3.72 -0.36 10.08
N TRP A 142 -4.87 -0.53 9.40
CA TRP A 142 -6.18 -0.41 10.02
C TRP A 142 -6.93 -1.74 10.17
N ALA A 143 -6.53 -2.81 9.47
CA ALA A 143 -7.17 -4.11 9.64
C ALA A 143 -6.73 -4.77 10.96
N LYS A 144 -7.70 -5.09 11.82
CA LYS A 144 -7.45 -5.72 13.12
C LYS A 144 -7.28 -7.22 13.04
N SER A 145 -8.07 -7.89 12.21
CA SER A 145 -7.99 -9.34 12.07
C SER A 145 -6.90 -9.71 11.07
N ARG A 146 -6.11 -10.72 11.42
CA ARG A 146 -5.09 -11.27 10.52
C ARG A 146 -5.72 -11.74 9.21
N ALA A 147 -6.91 -12.35 9.27
CA ALA A 147 -7.65 -12.82 8.10
C ALA A 147 -8.01 -11.66 7.15
N VAL A 148 -8.59 -10.57 7.64
CA VAL A 148 -8.96 -9.41 6.79
C VAL A 148 -7.73 -8.76 6.18
N ARG A 149 -6.63 -8.65 6.93
CA ARG A 149 -5.38 -8.10 6.40
C ARG A 149 -4.84 -8.93 5.23
N TRP A 150 -4.76 -10.26 5.40
CA TRP A 150 -4.29 -11.15 4.34
C TRP A 150 -5.25 -11.22 3.16
N ALA A 151 -6.56 -11.23 3.41
CA ALA A 151 -7.56 -11.15 2.34
C ALA A 151 -7.44 -9.84 1.55
N GLY A 152 -7.24 -8.70 2.23
CA GLY A 152 -6.99 -7.41 1.59
C GLY A 152 -5.71 -7.42 0.74
N PHE A 153 -4.63 -8.01 1.24
CA PHE A 153 -3.37 -8.12 0.49
C PHE A 153 -3.53 -8.99 -0.76
N ALA A 154 -4.15 -10.17 -0.62
CA ALA A 154 -4.44 -11.05 -1.73
C ALA A 154 -5.37 -10.38 -2.75
N GLY A 155 -6.40 -9.67 -2.28
CA GLY A 155 -7.32 -8.92 -3.14
C GLY A 155 -6.63 -7.82 -3.92
N VAL A 156 -5.74 -7.04 -3.29
CA VAL A 156 -4.93 -6.02 -3.97
C VAL A 156 -4.02 -6.64 -5.03
N LEU A 157 -3.34 -7.74 -4.71
CA LEU A 157 -2.48 -8.42 -5.68
C LEU A 157 -3.29 -8.96 -6.86
N LEU A 158 -4.44 -9.58 -6.58
CA LEU A 158 -5.36 -10.07 -7.61
C LEU A 158 -5.85 -8.92 -8.50
N PHE A 159 -6.24 -7.79 -7.91
CA PHE A 159 -6.63 -6.59 -8.66
C PHE A 159 -5.53 -6.13 -9.61
N ALA A 160 -4.28 -6.11 -9.16
CA ALA A 160 -3.17 -5.68 -10.01
C ALA A 160 -2.97 -6.63 -11.21
N VAL A 161 -2.99 -7.94 -10.97
CA VAL A 161 -2.87 -8.95 -12.04
C VAL A 161 -4.03 -8.83 -13.03
N VAL A 162 -5.26 -8.73 -12.55
CA VAL A 162 -6.47 -8.62 -13.39
C VAL A 162 -6.42 -7.35 -14.23
N SER A 163 -6.10 -6.21 -13.62
CA SER A 163 -6.08 -4.92 -14.31
C SER A 163 -5.01 -4.86 -15.40
N ILE A 164 -3.80 -5.33 -15.10
CA ILE A 164 -2.69 -5.36 -16.07
C ILE A 164 -3.00 -6.36 -17.20
N SER A 165 -3.53 -7.54 -16.85
CA SER A 165 -3.91 -8.54 -17.87
C SER A 165 -5.04 -8.01 -18.76
N GLY A 166 -5.98 -7.25 -18.21
CA GLY A 166 -7.05 -6.61 -18.96
C GLY A 166 -6.50 -5.63 -19.99
N GLN A 167 -5.59 -4.74 -19.58
CA GLN A 167 -4.91 -3.79 -20.47
C GLN A 167 -4.16 -4.51 -21.60
N ILE A 168 -3.40 -5.57 -21.27
CA ILE A 168 -2.69 -6.38 -22.27
C ILE A 168 -3.66 -7.06 -23.24
N ALA A 169 -4.79 -7.57 -22.74
CA ALA A 169 -5.79 -8.23 -23.58
C ALA A 169 -6.48 -7.24 -24.53
N ILE A 170 -6.76 -6.01 -24.07
CA ILE A 170 -7.30 -4.92 -24.91
C ILE A 170 -6.30 -4.56 -26.01
N ASP A 171 -5.06 -4.25 -25.64
CA ASP A 171 -3.99 -3.93 -26.58
C ASP A 171 -3.78 -5.07 -27.59
N GLY A 172 -3.82 -6.32 -27.14
CA GLY A 172 -3.70 -7.50 -27.99
C GLY A 172 -4.85 -7.67 -28.97
N ALA A 173 -6.10 -7.44 -28.54
CA ALA A 173 -7.28 -7.56 -29.40
C ALA A 173 -7.36 -6.45 -30.46
N LEU A 174 -6.98 -5.22 -30.09
CA LEU A 174 -7.00 -4.07 -30.99
C LEU A 174 -5.79 -4.04 -31.92
N GLY A 175 -4.60 -4.38 -31.42
CA GLY A 175 -3.32 -4.26 -32.14
C GLY A 175 -2.86 -5.51 -32.92
N SER A 176 -3.52 -6.66 -32.77
CA SER A 176 -3.17 -7.88 -33.53
C SER A 176 -3.40 -7.69 -35.03
N HIS A 177 -2.67 -8.38 -35.92
CA HIS A 177 -2.91 -8.28 -37.38
C HIS A 177 -4.34 -8.67 -37.79
N THR A 178 -4.90 -9.71 -37.17
CA THR A 178 -6.29 -10.14 -37.35
C THR A 178 -7.06 -9.95 -36.04
N PHE A 179 -8.31 -9.50 -36.11
CA PHE A 179 -9.13 -9.29 -34.91
C PHE A 179 -9.37 -10.61 -34.18
N SER A 180 -9.05 -10.64 -32.88
CA SER A 180 -9.20 -11.82 -32.03
C SER A 180 -10.42 -11.69 -31.12
N ALA A 181 -11.52 -12.36 -31.49
CA ALA A 181 -12.73 -12.40 -30.67
C ALA A 181 -12.51 -13.02 -29.28
N GLY A 182 -11.57 -13.98 -29.18
CA GLY A 182 -11.19 -14.60 -27.90
C GLY A 182 -10.52 -13.59 -26.96
N LEU A 183 -9.56 -12.81 -27.46
CA LEU A 183 -8.92 -11.75 -26.67
C LEU A 183 -9.91 -10.65 -26.32
N ALA A 184 -10.82 -10.27 -27.24
CA ALA A 184 -11.87 -9.29 -26.95
C ALA A 184 -12.79 -9.75 -25.81
N THR A 185 -13.16 -11.04 -25.79
CA THR A 185 -13.98 -11.62 -24.72
C THR A 185 -13.25 -11.64 -23.39
N LEU A 186 -11.98 -12.09 -23.39
CA LEU A 186 -11.12 -12.08 -22.20
C LEU A 186 -10.95 -10.67 -21.65
N ALA A 187 -10.69 -9.69 -22.52
CA ALA A 187 -10.54 -8.29 -22.17
C ALA A 187 -11.80 -7.76 -21.46
N SER A 188 -12.98 -8.02 -22.03
CA SER A 188 -14.26 -7.61 -21.46
C SER A 188 -14.47 -8.17 -20.05
N VAL A 189 -14.21 -9.47 -19.86
CA VAL A 189 -14.30 -10.12 -18.53
C VAL A 189 -13.31 -9.50 -17.53
N LEU A 190 -12.07 -9.29 -17.94
CA LEU A 190 -11.04 -8.71 -17.06
C LEU A 190 -11.34 -7.27 -16.69
N VAL A 191 -11.92 -6.46 -17.58
CA VAL A 191 -12.37 -5.09 -17.29
C VAL A 191 -13.46 -5.12 -16.22
N VAL A 192 -14.49 -5.96 -16.40
CA VAL A 192 -15.57 -6.09 -15.40
C VAL A 192 -15.01 -6.54 -14.06
N LEU A 193 -14.15 -7.57 -14.05
CA LEU A 193 -13.51 -8.04 -12.82
C LEU A 193 -12.63 -6.96 -12.17
N GLY A 194 -11.92 -6.17 -12.96
CA GLY A 194 -11.11 -5.04 -12.50
C GLY A 194 -11.96 -4.01 -11.76
N TRP A 195 -13.09 -3.61 -12.33
CA TRP A 195 -14.04 -2.69 -11.69
C TRP A 195 -14.66 -3.27 -10.41
N VAL A 196 -15.08 -4.53 -10.44
CA VAL A 196 -15.62 -5.21 -9.26
C VAL A 196 -14.59 -5.24 -8.13
N LEU A 197 -13.35 -5.66 -8.42
CA LEU A 197 -12.27 -5.70 -7.44
C LEU A 197 -11.93 -4.30 -6.92
N LEU A 198 -11.86 -3.30 -7.79
CA LEU A 198 -11.61 -1.91 -7.42
C LEU A 198 -12.64 -1.43 -6.40
N ILE A 199 -13.93 -1.62 -6.69
CA ILE A 199 -15.03 -1.21 -5.81
C ILE A 199 -14.99 -1.98 -4.49
N LEU A 200 -14.81 -3.30 -4.53
CA LEU A 200 -14.75 -4.12 -3.32
C LEU A 200 -13.58 -3.74 -2.41
N LEU A 201 -12.41 -3.48 -2.99
CA LEU A 201 -11.22 -3.05 -2.25
C LEU A 201 -11.40 -1.63 -1.69
N ALA A 202 -11.96 -0.71 -2.47
CA ALA A 202 -12.27 0.64 -2.02
C ALA A 202 -13.24 0.65 -0.84
N LEU A 203 -14.36 -0.07 -0.95
CA LEU A 203 -15.35 -0.20 0.11
C LEU A 203 -14.79 -0.94 1.32
N GLY A 204 -14.05 -2.04 1.10
CA GLY A 204 -13.43 -2.82 2.17
C GLY A 204 -12.38 -2.01 2.94
N GLY A 205 -11.52 -1.27 2.24
CA GLY A 205 -10.54 -0.37 2.84
C GLY A 205 -11.21 0.76 3.62
N GLY A 206 -12.26 1.37 3.05
CA GLY A 206 -13.07 2.39 3.73
C GLY A 206 -13.76 1.87 4.98
N ALA A 207 -14.33 0.66 4.95
CA ALA A 207 -14.95 0.02 6.10
C ALA A 207 -13.92 -0.25 7.21
N VAL A 208 -12.75 -0.78 6.86
CA VAL A 208 -11.65 -1.02 7.80
C VAL A 208 -11.17 0.29 8.43
N ALA A 209 -11.03 1.35 7.63
CA ALA A 209 -10.69 2.69 8.11
C ALA A 209 -11.71 3.21 9.13
N LEU A 210 -13.00 3.15 8.78
CA LEU A 210 -14.10 3.66 9.60
C LEU A 210 -14.21 2.90 10.93
N LEU A 211 -14.15 1.58 10.90
CA LEU A 211 -14.19 0.75 12.10
C LEU A 211 -13.02 1.06 13.04
N SER A 212 -11.83 1.27 12.48
CA SER A 212 -10.65 1.65 13.26
C SER A 212 -10.81 3.02 13.94
N TRP A 213 -11.48 3.97 13.29
CA TRP A 213 -11.73 5.31 13.83
C TRP A 213 -12.77 5.30 14.94
N ARG A 214 -13.87 4.56 14.77
CA ARG A 214 -14.94 4.44 15.78
C ARG A 214 -14.44 3.86 17.10
N GLN A 215 -13.58 2.85 17.04
CA GLN A 215 -13.02 2.24 18.25
C GLN A 215 -12.05 3.16 18.99
N LYS A 216 -11.32 4.03 18.29
CA LYS A 216 -10.48 5.04 18.96
C LYS A 216 -11.32 6.06 19.72
N LYS A 217 -12.44 6.52 19.13
CA LYS A 217 -13.37 7.42 19.82
C LYS A 217 -13.99 6.79 21.06
N ALA A 218 -14.35 5.51 21.00
CA ALA A 218 -14.95 4.80 22.15
C ALA A 218 -13.98 4.57 23.32
N VAL A 219 -12.67 4.58 23.06
CA VAL A 219 -11.61 4.39 24.09
C VAL A 219 -11.19 5.73 24.72
N GLN A 220 -11.58 6.86 24.14
CA GLN A 220 -11.31 8.18 24.69
C GLN A 220 -12.55 8.61 25.50
N PRO A 221 -12.59 8.43 26.84
CA PRO A 221 -13.73 8.83 27.65
C PRO A 221 -13.97 10.32 27.51
N ALA A 222 -15.26 10.70 27.56
CA ALA A 222 -15.75 12.06 27.44
C ALA A 222 -15.48 12.87 28.72
N ASP A 223 -14.21 12.99 29.11
CA ASP A 223 -13.75 13.92 30.14
C ASP A 223 -12.64 14.77 29.54
N ALA A 224 -13.05 15.85 28.87
CA ALA A 224 -12.25 17.01 28.52
C ALA A 224 -13.10 18.26 28.81
#